data_AF-A0A2G8RIQ4-F1
#
_entry.id   AF-A0A2G8RIQ4-F1
#
_cell.length_a   1.000
_cell.length_b   1.000
_cell.length_c   1.000
_cell.angle_alpha   90.00
_cell.angle_beta   90.00
_cell.angle_gamma   90.00
#
_symmetry.space_group_name_H-M   'P 1'
#
loop_
_entity.id
_entity.type
_entity.pdbx_description
1 polymer ?
#
loop_
_entity_poly.entity_id
_entity_poly.type
_entity_poly.pdbx_seq_one_letter_code
_entity_poly.pdbx_strand_id
1 'polypeptide(L)'
;MKHATQGLDGIPATSPQGSPQNGPLSVVRVGAGPARVRRRHRILMLTFLLWVMIPLAATGWYLFAFAKDQYASKVGFSVRTEEVGSSLGFLGGLTELSGSSSSDTDILYEYIQSQQMVRAVNARLGLRDIYIVPDDPVFALGEDARIEALAKYWQRMVRVFYDRGSGLIEVRVLAFDPVDATAVAAAIFDESSAMINQLSAIARADVMRYTEEELARAQERLKTARQATTAFRNRTGIIDPKADIQGQMGVVNALQNQLAAGLVARQTLLDGATSTNDPRVTQLDGRIAAIRKQIAEERSQFGGVGTDIAGVGASVDVGDAAYSTLLEEYESLEVDREFAEKSFLAALAARNAAVAKAQRQSRYLASYVAPTRAETAQYPRRFVLMAIIGGFLLISWSIGTMIYYSLRDRR
;
A
#
# COMPACT_ATOMS: atom_id res chain seq x y z
N MET A 1 54.04 80.90 -3.95
CA MET A 1 55.14 81.81 -4.33
C MET A 1 55.40 81.62 -5.83
N LYS A 2 55.41 82.63 -6.70
CA LYS A 2 55.21 84.10 -6.55
C LYS A 2 54.49 84.69 -7.79
N HIS A 3 53.71 85.76 -7.58
CA HIS A 3 53.51 87.01 -8.35
C HIS A 3 53.77 87.05 -9.88
N ALA A 4 52.86 87.53 -10.76
CA ALA A 4 52.50 88.94 -11.11
C ALA A 4 53.50 89.62 -12.11
N THR A 5 53.26 90.69 -12.90
CA THR A 5 52.20 91.73 -13.01
C THR A 5 52.30 92.53 -14.36
N GLN A 6 51.21 93.09 -14.91
CA GLN A 6 51.06 94.36 -15.74
C GLN A 6 51.90 94.54 -17.06
N GLY A 7 51.61 95.41 -18.07
CA GLY A 7 50.43 96.23 -18.51
C GLY A 7 50.82 97.40 -19.49
N LEU A 8 49.85 98.18 -20.02
CA LEU A 8 49.96 99.40 -20.90
C LEU A 8 50.41 99.15 -22.38
N ASP A 9 50.16 99.97 -23.44
CA ASP A 9 49.14 100.98 -23.85
C ASP A 9 49.31 101.31 -25.37
N GLY A 10 48.29 101.83 -26.12
CA GLY A 10 48.47 102.42 -27.49
C GLY A 10 47.34 102.21 -28.55
N ILE A 11 47.15 103.16 -29.50
CA ILE A 11 45.95 103.33 -30.38
C ILE A 11 46.30 104.21 -31.64
N PRO A 12 45.52 104.37 -32.77
CA PRO A 12 44.74 103.48 -33.68
C PRO A 12 45.13 103.57 -35.21
N ALA A 13 44.54 102.72 -36.10
CA ALA A 13 44.26 102.98 -37.54
C ALA A 13 43.29 101.91 -38.15
N THR A 14 42.81 102.05 -39.40
CA THR A 14 41.65 101.30 -39.96
C THR A 14 41.89 100.39 -41.20
N SER A 15 41.11 99.28 -41.27
CA SER A 15 40.77 98.44 -42.46
C SER A 15 41.82 97.40 -42.96
N PRO A 16 41.42 96.31 -43.67
CA PRO A 16 40.24 95.44 -43.48
C PRO A 16 40.54 93.91 -43.62
N GLN A 17 39.52 93.06 -43.37
CA GLN A 17 39.45 91.58 -43.58
C GLN A 17 40.40 90.66 -42.75
N GLY A 18 39.85 89.55 -42.22
CA GLY A 18 40.62 88.46 -41.60
C GLY A 18 39.86 87.68 -40.52
N SER A 19 39.41 86.46 -40.83
CA SER A 19 38.89 85.46 -39.87
C SER A 19 40.06 84.64 -39.24
N PRO A 20 39.88 83.76 -38.22
CA PRO A 20 38.64 83.22 -37.64
C PRO A 20 38.64 83.04 -36.08
N GLN A 21 37.67 82.22 -35.60
CA GLN A 21 37.50 81.58 -34.27
C GLN A 21 36.64 82.30 -33.22
N ASN A 22 35.49 81.70 -32.87
CA ASN A 22 35.18 81.20 -31.52
C ASN A 22 33.80 80.52 -31.43
N GLY A 23 33.62 79.64 -30.44
CA GLY A 23 32.31 79.24 -29.90
C GLY A 23 31.64 77.99 -30.50
N PRO A 24 30.91 77.19 -29.69
CA PRO A 24 30.26 75.96 -30.13
C PRO A 24 28.91 76.20 -30.82
N LEU A 25 28.58 75.32 -31.79
CA LEU A 25 27.24 75.27 -32.39
C LEU A 25 26.22 74.74 -31.39
N SER A 26 25.41 75.64 -30.82
CA SER A 26 24.24 75.30 -30.01
C SER A 26 23.13 74.72 -30.89
N VAL A 27 23.16 73.40 -31.12
CA VAL A 27 22.14 72.68 -31.90
C VAL A 27 20.80 72.75 -31.16
N VAL A 28 19.98 73.74 -31.53
CA VAL A 28 18.59 73.87 -31.07
C VAL A 28 17.81 72.64 -31.53
N ARG A 29 17.53 71.72 -30.59
CA ARG A 29 16.65 70.58 -30.83
C ARG A 29 15.23 71.08 -31.01
N VAL A 30 14.81 71.28 -32.25
CA VAL A 30 13.44 71.63 -32.62
C VAL A 30 12.48 70.59 -32.02
N GLY A 31 11.53 71.05 -31.22
CA GLY A 31 10.55 70.20 -30.57
C GLY A 31 9.70 69.43 -31.59
N ALA A 32 9.46 68.14 -31.34
CA ALA A 32 8.66 67.31 -32.23
C ALA A 32 7.21 67.82 -32.31
N GLY A 33 6.74 68.10 -33.53
CA GLY A 33 5.37 68.58 -33.76
C GLY A 33 4.29 67.56 -33.38
N PRO A 34 3.04 68.01 -33.11
CA PRO A 34 1.97 67.17 -32.57
C PRO A 34 1.65 65.97 -33.48
N ALA A 35 1.66 64.77 -32.89
CA ALA A 35 1.55 63.50 -33.60
C ALA A 35 0.17 63.29 -34.25
N ARG A 36 0.07 63.47 -35.56
CA ARG A 36 -1.17 63.25 -36.32
C ARG A 36 -1.51 61.75 -36.42
N VAL A 37 -2.67 61.36 -35.90
CA VAL A 37 -3.15 59.96 -35.86
C VAL A 37 -3.38 59.37 -37.26
N ARG A 38 -2.35 58.76 -37.84
CA ARG A 38 -2.37 58.07 -39.14
C ARG A 38 -3.40 56.92 -39.15
N ARG A 39 -4.04 56.64 -40.30
CA ARG A 39 -5.10 55.59 -40.45
C ARG A 39 -4.70 54.23 -39.86
N ARG A 40 -3.42 53.83 -39.92
CA ARG A 40 -2.90 52.58 -39.33
C ARG A 40 -3.21 52.46 -37.82
N HIS A 41 -3.04 53.53 -37.05
CA HIS A 41 -3.36 53.54 -35.61
C HIS A 41 -4.86 53.40 -35.33
N ARG A 42 -5.72 53.98 -36.18
CA ARG A 42 -7.19 53.84 -36.05
C ARG A 42 -7.65 52.41 -36.30
N ILE A 43 -7.06 51.72 -37.28
CA ILE A 43 -7.34 50.29 -37.53
C ILE A 43 -6.87 49.44 -36.35
N LEU A 44 -5.68 49.73 -35.80
CA LEU A 44 -5.12 49.01 -34.65
C LEU A 44 -5.93 49.23 -33.36
N MET A 45 -6.43 50.45 -33.12
CA MET A 45 -7.39 50.74 -32.05
C MET A 45 -8.75 50.06 -32.28
N LEU A 46 -9.21 49.94 -33.53
CA LEU A 46 -10.47 49.26 -33.84
C LEU A 46 -10.37 47.75 -33.61
N THR A 47 -9.27 47.10 -34.00
CA THR A 47 -9.07 45.67 -33.68
C THR A 47 -8.88 45.45 -32.18
N PHE A 48 -8.21 46.36 -31.47
CA PHE A 48 -8.12 46.31 -30.00
C PHE A 48 -9.51 46.39 -29.35
N LEU A 49 -10.34 47.35 -29.77
CA LEU A 49 -11.69 47.55 -29.24
C LEU A 49 -12.55 46.30 -29.49
N LEU A 50 -12.53 45.77 -30.71
CA LEU A 50 -13.36 44.64 -31.13
C LEU A 50 -12.89 43.30 -30.53
N TRP A 51 -11.58 43.07 -30.44
CA TRP A 51 -11.01 41.79 -29.99
C TRP A 51 -10.79 41.71 -28.47
N VAL A 52 -10.55 42.84 -27.80
CA VAL A 52 -10.26 42.88 -26.35
C VAL A 52 -11.41 43.51 -25.57
N MET A 53 -11.80 44.75 -25.90
CA MET A 53 -12.74 45.50 -25.07
C MET A 53 -14.17 44.96 -25.14
N ILE A 54 -14.68 44.59 -26.33
CA ILE A 54 -16.04 44.05 -26.47
C ILE A 54 -16.19 42.70 -25.75
N PRO A 55 -15.32 41.67 -25.93
CA PRO A 55 -15.44 40.42 -25.21
C PRO A 55 -15.21 40.57 -23.70
N LEU A 56 -14.32 41.46 -23.26
CA LEU A 56 -14.12 41.76 -21.84
C LEU A 56 -15.34 42.44 -21.21
N ALA A 57 -15.96 43.39 -21.90
CA ALA A 57 -17.19 44.05 -21.46
C ALA A 57 -18.38 43.06 -21.41
N ALA A 58 -18.54 42.20 -22.41
CA ALA A 58 -19.56 41.15 -22.42
C ALA A 58 -19.35 40.12 -21.28
N THR A 59 -18.10 39.72 -21.04
CA THR A 59 -17.71 38.87 -19.89
C THR A 59 -18.05 39.56 -18.57
N GLY A 60 -17.76 40.86 -18.46
CA GLY A 60 -18.12 41.66 -17.29
C GLY A 60 -19.62 41.74 -17.05
N TRP A 61 -20.39 42.04 -18.11
CA TRP A 61 -21.85 42.05 -18.05
C TRP A 61 -22.41 40.71 -17.56
N TYR A 62 -21.92 39.59 -18.09
CA TYR A 62 -22.30 38.25 -17.58
C TYR A 62 -21.96 38.07 -16.09
N LEU A 63 -20.70 38.32 -15.72
CA LEU A 63 -20.19 38.09 -14.37
C LEU A 63 -20.82 38.99 -13.31
N PHE A 64 -21.43 40.12 -13.67
CA PHE A 64 -22.09 41.03 -12.73
C PHE A 64 -23.62 41.01 -12.78
N ALA A 65 -24.26 40.72 -13.93
CA ALA A 65 -25.71 40.73 -14.07
C ALA A 65 -26.39 39.35 -14.03
N PHE A 66 -25.69 38.26 -14.40
CA PHE A 66 -26.28 36.91 -14.50
C PHE A 66 -25.63 35.88 -13.58
N ALA A 67 -24.30 35.90 -13.45
CA ALA A 67 -23.58 34.91 -12.67
C ALA A 67 -24.02 34.92 -11.18
N LYS A 68 -24.54 33.79 -10.71
CA LYS A 68 -25.01 33.57 -9.35
C LYS A 68 -23.84 33.35 -8.41
N ASP A 69 -23.98 33.92 -7.22
CA ASP A 69 -23.02 33.78 -6.14
C ASP A 69 -22.99 32.33 -5.61
N GLN A 70 -21.79 31.89 -5.21
CA GLN A 70 -21.48 30.53 -4.80
C GLN A 70 -20.76 30.53 -3.45
N TYR A 71 -21.31 29.73 -2.54
CA TYR A 71 -20.87 29.56 -1.16
C TYR A 71 -19.98 28.34 -1.04
N ALA A 72 -18.90 28.44 -0.26
CA ALA A 72 -17.86 27.42 -0.17
C ALA A 72 -17.86 26.75 1.20
N SER A 73 -18.36 25.52 1.27
CA SER A 73 -18.17 24.64 2.44
C SER A 73 -16.83 23.91 2.35
N LYS A 74 -16.22 23.65 3.50
CA LYS A 74 -15.05 22.80 3.67
C LYS A 74 -15.32 21.73 4.71
N VAL A 75 -14.82 20.53 4.46
CA VAL A 75 -14.70 19.46 5.47
C VAL A 75 -13.30 18.85 5.36
N GLY A 76 -12.68 18.54 6.49
CA GLY A 76 -11.32 18.04 6.56
C GLY A 76 -11.24 16.78 7.42
N PHE A 77 -10.66 15.71 6.88
CA PHE A 77 -10.53 14.42 7.57
C PHE A 77 -9.20 13.70 7.32
N SER A 78 -8.88 12.78 8.24
CA SER A 78 -7.81 11.78 8.10
C SER A 78 -8.38 10.39 8.36
N VAL A 79 -7.92 9.39 7.61
CA VAL A 79 -8.15 7.98 7.98
C VAL A 79 -7.28 7.66 9.19
N ARG A 80 -7.87 7.12 10.25
CA ARG A 80 -7.14 6.68 11.45
C ARG A 80 -7.40 5.20 11.71
N THR A 81 -6.31 4.45 11.84
CA THR A 81 -6.31 3.09 12.39
C THR A 81 -6.02 3.20 13.88
N GLU A 82 -6.93 2.71 14.72
CA GLU A 82 -6.72 2.63 16.15
C GLU A 82 -5.84 1.42 16.49
N GLU A 83 -4.52 1.62 16.45
CA GLU A 83 -3.57 0.65 16.98
C GLU A 83 -3.27 0.96 18.45
N VAL A 84 -4.14 0.45 19.34
CA VAL A 84 -3.86 0.40 20.78
C VAL A 84 -2.63 -0.49 21.00
N GLY A 85 -1.46 0.15 21.14
CA GLY A 85 -0.17 -0.50 21.05
C GLY A 85 0.02 -1.65 22.04
N SER A 86 0.14 -2.88 21.50
CA SER A 86 0.64 -4.01 22.27
C SER A 86 2.11 -3.76 22.63
N SER A 87 2.39 -3.56 23.92
CA SER A 87 3.73 -3.27 24.47
C SER A 87 4.81 -4.33 24.16
N LEU A 88 4.41 -5.50 23.66
CA LEU A 88 5.28 -6.56 23.16
C LEU A 88 5.96 -6.24 21.80
N GLY A 89 5.51 -5.20 21.07
CA GLY A 89 6.11 -4.82 19.78
C GLY A 89 7.52 -4.24 19.87
N PHE A 90 7.98 -3.83 21.05
CA PHE A 90 9.21 -3.04 21.24
C PHE A 90 10.54 -3.80 20.99
N LEU A 91 10.47 -5.10 20.67
CA LEU A 91 11.64 -5.94 20.37
C LEU A 91 11.80 -6.29 18.88
N GLY A 92 10.93 -5.77 18.00
CA GLY A 92 10.94 -6.05 16.57
C GLY A 92 10.64 -4.82 15.72
N GLY A 93 11.59 -3.89 15.64
CA GLY A 93 11.46 -2.58 14.98
C GLY A 93 11.36 -2.62 13.45
N LEU A 94 10.34 -3.29 12.91
CA LEU A 94 10.05 -3.40 11.47
C LEU A 94 8.56 -3.23 11.13
N THR A 95 7.68 -3.13 12.13
CA THR A 95 6.21 -3.03 11.95
C THR A 95 5.68 -1.67 11.49
N GLU A 96 6.46 -0.60 11.63
CA GLU A 96 6.05 0.76 11.18
C GLU A 96 5.98 0.91 9.65
N LEU A 97 6.45 -0.08 8.87
CA LEU A 97 6.33 -0.11 7.40
C LEU A 97 4.92 -0.48 6.87
N SER A 98 3.91 -0.57 7.73
CA SER A 98 2.55 -0.98 7.33
C SER A 98 1.72 0.15 6.68
N GLY A 99 2.09 0.52 5.44
CA GLY A 99 1.48 1.56 4.59
C GLY A 99 0.00 1.36 4.16
N SER A 100 -0.83 0.74 5.01
CA SER A 100 -2.25 0.51 4.79
C SER A 100 -3.11 1.77 4.97
N SER A 101 -2.70 2.72 5.82
CA SER A 101 -3.38 4.00 5.98
C SER A 101 -3.28 4.88 4.72
N SER A 102 -2.15 4.83 4.01
CA SER A 102 -1.97 5.48 2.70
C SER A 102 -2.91 4.89 1.65
N SER A 103 -2.99 3.56 1.51
CA SER A 103 -3.90 2.94 0.53
C SER A 103 -5.37 3.23 0.83
N ASP A 104 -5.78 3.19 2.11
CA ASP A 104 -7.15 3.51 2.51
C ASP A 104 -7.50 4.98 2.18
N THR A 105 -6.52 5.89 2.23
CA THR A 105 -6.68 7.33 1.90
C THR A 105 -6.65 7.59 0.39
N ASP A 106 -5.78 6.90 -0.37
CA ASP A 106 -5.73 6.94 -1.84
C ASP A 106 -7.07 6.47 -2.44
N ILE A 107 -7.62 5.35 -1.93
CA ILE A 107 -8.94 4.83 -2.31
C ILE A 107 -10.04 5.86 -2.06
N LEU A 108 -9.98 6.57 -0.92
CA LEU A 108 -10.98 7.57 -0.54
C LEU A 108 -10.94 8.80 -1.45
N TYR A 109 -9.74 9.26 -1.83
CA TYR A 109 -9.53 10.36 -2.77
C TYR A 109 -10.17 10.09 -4.15
N GLU A 110 -10.01 8.87 -4.70
CA GLU A 110 -10.66 8.47 -5.94
C GLU A 110 -12.17 8.26 -5.75
N TYR A 111 -12.61 7.68 -4.62
CA TYR A 111 -14.02 7.45 -4.34
C TYR A 111 -14.83 8.75 -4.30
N ILE A 112 -14.34 9.82 -3.65
CA ILE A 112 -15.02 11.12 -3.58
C ILE A 112 -15.23 11.74 -4.97
N GLN A 113 -14.36 11.44 -5.94
CA GLN A 113 -14.45 11.92 -7.32
C GLN A 113 -15.24 10.98 -8.25
N SER A 114 -15.55 9.76 -7.78
CA SER A 114 -16.21 8.72 -8.57
C SER A 114 -17.69 9.02 -8.84
N GLN A 115 -18.22 8.41 -9.91
CA GLN A 115 -19.66 8.42 -10.20
C GLN A 115 -20.49 7.76 -9.07
N GLN A 116 -19.89 6.92 -8.24
CA GLN A 116 -20.57 6.25 -7.12
C GLN A 116 -20.88 7.22 -5.98
N MET A 117 -19.92 8.06 -5.58
CA MET A 117 -20.15 9.15 -4.62
C MET A 117 -21.24 10.10 -5.13
N VAL A 118 -21.16 10.53 -6.40
CA VAL A 118 -22.17 11.40 -7.02
C VAL A 118 -23.56 10.76 -6.97
N ARG A 119 -23.66 9.45 -7.24
CA ARG A 119 -24.92 8.71 -7.19
C ARG A 119 -25.48 8.59 -5.76
N ALA A 120 -24.63 8.32 -4.77
CA ALA A 120 -25.03 8.22 -3.37
C ALA A 120 -25.53 9.56 -2.82
N VAL A 121 -24.75 10.63 -2.98
CA VAL A 121 -25.13 11.98 -2.53
C VAL A 121 -26.36 12.49 -3.30
N ASN A 122 -26.51 12.19 -4.59
CA ASN A 122 -27.73 12.51 -5.34
C ASN A 122 -28.97 11.74 -4.82
N ALA A 123 -28.83 10.48 -4.42
CA ALA A 123 -29.94 9.70 -3.86
C ALA A 123 -30.38 10.24 -2.48
N ARG A 124 -29.48 10.87 -1.73
CA ARG A 124 -29.76 11.45 -0.40
C ARG A 124 -30.27 12.90 -0.43
N LEU A 125 -29.78 13.72 -1.36
CA LEU A 125 -30.00 15.18 -1.36
C LEU A 125 -30.67 15.74 -2.62
N GLY A 126 -30.86 14.95 -3.69
CA GLY A 126 -31.43 15.48 -4.94
C GLY A 126 -30.54 16.54 -5.61
N LEU A 127 -29.25 16.22 -5.83
CA LEU A 127 -28.25 17.17 -6.35
C LEU A 127 -28.65 17.90 -7.64
N ARG A 128 -29.56 17.36 -8.44
CA ARG A 128 -30.14 18.06 -9.61
C ARG A 128 -30.84 19.35 -9.19
N ASP A 129 -31.67 19.29 -8.15
CA ASP A 129 -32.56 20.38 -7.74
C ASP A 129 -31.75 21.50 -7.02
N ILE A 130 -30.63 21.13 -6.40
CA ILE A 130 -29.63 22.05 -5.79
C ILE A 130 -28.83 22.82 -6.85
N TYR A 131 -28.60 22.25 -8.03
CA TYR A 131 -27.65 22.78 -9.02
C TYR A 131 -28.26 23.25 -10.35
N ILE A 132 -29.50 22.90 -10.66
CA ILE A 132 -30.23 23.46 -11.82
C ILE A 132 -30.77 24.83 -11.44
N VAL A 133 -30.16 25.89 -11.97
CA VAL A 133 -30.57 27.29 -11.76
C VAL A 133 -30.77 27.95 -13.13
N PRO A 134 -32.01 28.35 -13.50
CA PRO A 134 -32.32 28.79 -14.87
C PRO A 134 -31.62 30.09 -15.31
N ASP A 135 -31.19 30.92 -14.35
CA ASP A 135 -30.59 32.23 -14.62
C ASP A 135 -29.08 32.21 -14.95
N ASP A 136 -28.36 31.10 -14.70
CA ASP A 136 -26.89 31.02 -14.81
C ASP A 136 -26.43 29.87 -15.74
N PRO A 137 -26.54 30.03 -17.08
CA PRO A 137 -26.21 28.97 -18.04
C PRO A 137 -24.73 28.57 -18.08
N VAL A 138 -23.82 29.30 -17.41
CA VAL A 138 -22.39 28.97 -17.36
C VAL A 138 -22.02 28.21 -16.09
N PHE A 139 -22.47 28.65 -14.91
CA PHE A 139 -22.09 28.01 -13.64
C PHE A 139 -23.08 26.97 -13.12
N ALA A 140 -24.37 27.04 -13.48
CA ALA A 140 -25.36 26.04 -13.10
C ALA A 140 -25.19 24.71 -13.86
N LEU A 141 -25.91 23.69 -13.39
CA LEU A 141 -26.13 22.44 -14.13
C LEU A 141 -27.18 22.69 -15.21
N GLY A 142 -26.88 22.31 -16.45
CA GLY A 142 -27.85 22.37 -17.55
C GLY A 142 -28.92 21.28 -17.45
N GLU A 143 -29.92 21.34 -18.34
CA GLU A 143 -31.10 20.47 -18.36
C GLU A 143 -30.81 18.95 -18.54
N ASP A 144 -29.56 18.56 -18.80
CA ASP A 144 -29.15 17.15 -18.91
C ASP A 144 -29.15 16.46 -17.55
N ALA A 145 -30.29 15.88 -17.19
CA ALA A 145 -30.50 15.16 -15.94
C ALA A 145 -29.66 13.87 -15.78
N ARG A 146 -28.85 13.46 -16.77
CA ARG A 146 -28.07 12.21 -16.70
C ARG A 146 -26.96 12.26 -15.64
N ILE A 147 -26.66 11.10 -15.07
CA ILE A 147 -25.67 10.94 -14.00
C ILE A 147 -24.24 11.24 -14.50
N GLU A 148 -23.96 11.08 -15.80
CA GLU A 148 -22.73 11.47 -16.46
C GLU A 148 -22.53 13.00 -16.49
N ALA A 149 -23.60 13.76 -16.78
CA ALA A 149 -23.57 15.21 -16.76
C ALA A 149 -23.38 15.74 -15.33
N LEU A 150 -24.12 15.16 -14.37
CA LEU A 150 -23.96 15.47 -12.94
C LEU A 150 -22.54 15.13 -12.44
N ALA A 151 -21.94 14.02 -12.85
CA ALA A 151 -20.56 13.66 -12.45
C ALA A 151 -19.50 14.58 -13.09
N LYS A 152 -19.69 15.01 -14.34
CA LYS A 152 -18.84 16.04 -14.96
C LYS A 152 -18.96 17.39 -14.26
N TYR A 153 -20.16 17.73 -13.80
CA TYR A 153 -20.43 18.95 -13.03
C TYR A 153 -19.87 18.88 -11.60
N TRP A 154 -19.91 17.71 -10.96
CA TRP A 154 -19.34 17.45 -9.64
C TRP A 154 -17.86 17.84 -9.57
N GLN A 155 -17.06 17.48 -10.57
CA GLN A 155 -15.63 17.86 -10.68
C GLN A 155 -15.39 19.39 -10.76
N ARG A 156 -16.44 20.20 -10.99
CA ARG A 156 -16.38 21.67 -10.96
C ARG A 156 -16.73 22.24 -9.58
N MET A 157 -17.77 21.72 -8.93
CA MET A 157 -18.25 22.17 -7.61
C MET A 157 -17.46 21.58 -6.44
N VAL A 158 -17.07 20.31 -6.53
CA VAL A 158 -16.36 19.57 -5.49
C VAL A 158 -14.88 19.49 -5.86
N ARG A 159 -14.03 19.94 -4.94
CA ARG A 159 -12.57 19.92 -5.09
C ARG A 159 -11.94 19.25 -3.89
N VAL A 160 -11.32 18.10 -4.14
CA VAL A 160 -10.56 17.33 -3.16
C VAL A 160 -9.11 17.79 -3.20
N PHE A 161 -8.55 18.12 -2.04
CA PHE A 161 -7.14 18.41 -1.84
C PHE A 161 -6.58 17.33 -0.92
N TYR A 162 -5.58 16.60 -1.39
CA TYR A 162 -4.99 15.47 -0.69
C TYR A 162 -3.49 15.66 -0.56
N ASP A 163 -3.00 15.63 0.68
CA ASP A 163 -1.58 15.62 0.99
C ASP A 163 -1.13 14.22 1.40
N ARG A 164 -0.39 13.55 0.50
CA ARG A 164 0.23 12.25 0.73
C ARG A 164 1.31 12.26 1.82
N GLY A 165 1.85 13.43 2.19
CA GLY A 165 2.82 13.55 3.28
C GLY A 165 2.20 13.47 4.68
N SER A 166 0.94 13.89 4.83
CA SER A 166 0.24 13.94 6.12
C SER A 166 -0.99 13.01 6.23
N GLY A 167 -1.46 12.43 5.11
CA GLY A 167 -2.68 11.61 5.08
C GLY A 167 -3.96 12.43 5.27
N LEU A 168 -3.91 13.74 4.98
CA LEU A 168 -5.03 14.67 5.15
C LEU A 168 -5.75 14.91 3.82
N ILE A 169 -7.09 14.85 3.89
CA ILE A 169 -7.99 15.25 2.80
C ILE A 169 -8.81 16.47 3.26
N GLU A 170 -8.70 17.59 2.53
CA GLU A 170 -9.70 18.68 2.55
C GLU A 170 -10.62 18.50 1.33
N VAL A 171 -11.92 18.31 1.56
CA VAL A 171 -12.94 18.44 0.52
C VAL A 171 -13.55 19.83 0.62
N ARG A 172 -13.57 20.55 -0.51
CA ARG A 172 -14.30 21.81 -0.67
C ARG A 172 -15.48 21.62 -1.60
N VAL A 173 -16.65 22.09 -1.18
CA VAL A 173 -17.90 22.03 -1.95
C VAL A 173 -18.39 23.44 -2.22
N LEU A 174 -18.77 23.71 -3.47
CA LEU A 174 -19.46 24.92 -3.89
C LEU A 174 -20.95 24.63 -4.15
N ALA A 175 -21.84 25.50 -3.67
CA ALA A 175 -23.25 25.51 -4.07
C ALA A 175 -23.81 26.95 -4.07
N PHE A 176 -25.01 27.13 -4.62
CA PHE A 176 -25.65 28.45 -4.72
C PHE A 176 -26.28 28.93 -3.39
N ASP A 177 -26.55 28.02 -2.45
CA ASP A 177 -26.94 28.33 -1.07
C ASP A 177 -25.90 27.77 -0.06
N PRO A 178 -25.59 28.47 1.05
CA PRO A 178 -24.64 27.99 2.05
C PRO A 178 -25.13 26.77 2.85
N VAL A 179 -26.44 26.55 2.97
CA VAL A 179 -27.00 25.34 3.58
C VAL A 179 -26.73 24.13 2.69
N ASP A 180 -27.01 24.24 1.38
CA ASP A 180 -26.76 23.16 0.42
C ASP A 180 -25.27 22.80 0.32
N ALA A 181 -24.39 23.80 0.29
CA ALA A 181 -22.95 23.58 0.32
C ALA A 181 -22.52 22.79 1.57
N THR A 182 -23.15 23.07 2.71
CA THR A 182 -22.89 22.38 3.99
C THR A 182 -23.48 20.96 3.99
N ALA A 183 -24.70 20.78 3.48
CA ALA A 183 -25.38 19.50 3.40
C ALA A 183 -24.65 18.52 2.47
N VAL A 184 -24.21 18.98 1.31
CA VAL A 184 -23.43 18.17 0.35
C VAL A 184 -22.05 17.82 0.94
N ALA A 185 -21.37 18.74 1.63
CA ALA A 185 -20.11 18.43 2.32
C ALA A 185 -20.28 17.42 3.46
N ALA A 186 -21.38 17.49 4.22
CA ALA A 186 -21.72 16.50 5.25
C ALA A 186 -22.03 15.13 4.63
N ALA A 187 -22.81 15.08 3.54
CA ALA A 187 -23.10 13.84 2.83
C ALA A 187 -21.83 13.17 2.28
N ILE A 188 -20.88 13.95 1.72
CA ILE A 188 -19.57 13.39 1.30
C ILE A 188 -18.82 12.78 2.48
N PHE A 189 -18.81 13.42 3.65
CA PHE A 189 -18.16 12.90 4.85
C PHE A 189 -18.81 11.61 5.36
N ASP A 190 -20.14 11.56 5.40
CA ASP A 190 -20.89 10.39 5.84
C ASP A 190 -20.67 9.18 4.90
N GLU A 191 -20.77 9.38 3.58
CA GLU A 191 -20.53 8.31 2.58
C GLU A 191 -19.05 7.86 2.60
N SER A 192 -18.11 8.80 2.79
CA SER A 192 -16.68 8.50 2.96
C SER A 192 -16.43 7.67 4.22
N SER A 193 -17.10 7.98 5.32
CA SER A 193 -17.05 7.22 6.57
C SER A 193 -17.67 5.84 6.41
N ALA A 194 -18.83 5.73 5.73
CA ALA A 194 -19.49 4.48 5.43
C ALA A 194 -18.59 3.55 4.59
N MET A 195 -17.91 4.09 3.57
CA MET A 195 -16.97 3.32 2.74
C MET A 195 -15.81 2.73 3.55
N ILE A 196 -15.14 3.54 4.38
CA ILE A 196 -14.02 3.08 5.24
C ILE A 196 -14.50 2.04 6.25
N ASN A 197 -15.68 2.23 6.84
CA ASN A 197 -16.30 1.25 7.73
C ASN A 197 -16.63 -0.07 7.01
N GLN A 198 -17.16 -0.02 5.78
CA GLN A 198 -17.46 -1.19 4.96
C GLN A 198 -16.20 -1.96 4.58
N LEU A 199 -15.16 -1.28 4.07
CA LEU A 199 -13.87 -1.88 3.74
C LEU A 199 -13.24 -2.56 4.97
N SER A 200 -13.34 -1.91 6.13
CA SER A 200 -12.88 -2.45 7.42
C SER A 200 -13.69 -3.67 7.87
N ALA A 201 -15.01 -3.69 7.64
CA ALA A 201 -15.85 -4.84 7.95
C ALA A 201 -15.53 -6.05 7.07
N ILE A 202 -15.33 -5.84 5.75
CA ILE A 202 -14.92 -6.87 4.80
C ILE A 202 -13.55 -7.44 5.20
N ALA A 203 -12.56 -6.58 5.43
CA ALA A 203 -11.22 -7.01 5.83
C ALA A 203 -11.19 -7.80 7.15
N ARG A 204 -12.01 -7.43 8.16
CA ARG A 204 -12.19 -8.23 9.38
C ARG A 204 -12.83 -9.59 9.07
N ALA A 205 -13.86 -9.63 8.24
CA ALA A 205 -14.57 -10.86 7.89
C ALA A 205 -13.69 -11.85 7.12
N ASP A 206 -12.89 -11.39 6.15
CA ASP A 206 -11.98 -12.25 5.39
C ASP A 206 -10.83 -12.81 6.24
N VAL A 207 -10.26 -12.01 7.15
CA VAL A 207 -9.22 -12.51 8.09
C VAL A 207 -9.79 -13.53 9.07
N MET A 208 -11.00 -13.31 9.58
CA MET A 208 -11.71 -14.30 10.41
C MET A 208 -11.95 -15.59 9.62
N ARG A 209 -12.60 -15.49 8.45
CA ARG A 209 -12.90 -16.63 7.57
C ARG A 209 -11.65 -17.43 7.23
N TYR A 210 -10.57 -16.78 6.81
CA TYR A 210 -9.31 -17.45 6.45
C TYR A 210 -8.66 -18.18 7.63
N THR A 211 -8.65 -17.58 8.83
CA THR A 211 -8.08 -18.23 10.02
C THR A 211 -8.94 -19.38 10.54
N GLU A 212 -10.25 -19.35 10.32
CA GLU A 212 -11.14 -20.49 10.62
C GLU A 212 -11.01 -21.61 9.57
N GLU A 213 -10.88 -21.27 8.28
CA GLU A 213 -10.56 -22.22 7.21
C GLU A 213 -9.20 -22.92 7.39
N GLU A 214 -8.16 -22.22 7.87
CA GLU A 214 -6.86 -22.86 8.16
C GLU A 214 -6.89 -23.66 9.46
N LEU A 215 -7.59 -23.20 10.52
CA LEU A 215 -7.75 -23.99 11.75
C LEU A 215 -8.48 -25.31 11.48
N ALA A 216 -9.56 -25.29 10.68
CA ALA A 216 -10.27 -26.50 10.28
C ALA A 216 -9.37 -27.46 9.49
N ARG A 217 -8.58 -26.95 8.53
CA ARG A 217 -7.63 -27.75 7.75
C ARG A 217 -6.49 -28.31 8.62
N ALA A 218 -5.99 -27.55 9.59
CA ALA A 218 -4.98 -28.03 10.54
C ALA A 218 -5.53 -29.07 11.52
N GLN A 219 -6.78 -28.91 11.98
CA GLN A 219 -7.46 -29.87 12.84
C GLN A 219 -7.70 -31.22 12.13
N GLU A 220 -8.14 -31.20 10.88
CA GLU A 220 -8.33 -32.44 10.10
C GLU A 220 -7.00 -33.13 9.77
N ARG A 221 -5.94 -32.37 9.45
CA ARG A 221 -4.56 -32.93 9.33
C ARG A 221 -4.12 -33.63 10.62
N LEU A 222 -4.30 -33.01 11.78
CA LEU A 222 -3.93 -33.59 13.09
C LEU A 222 -4.76 -34.84 13.42
N LYS A 223 -6.05 -34.85 13.06
CA LYS A 223 -6.93 -36.02 13.17
C LYS A 223 -6.42 -37.17 12.29
N THR A 224 -6.16 -36.92 11.00
CA THR A 224 -5.64 -37.93 10.06
C THR A 224 -4.29 -38.49 10.50
N ALA A 225 -3.33 -37.64 10.90
CA ALA A 225 -2.03 -38.09 11.39
C ALA A 225 -2.15 -38.98 12.63
N ARG A 226 -2.96 -38.57 13.63
CA ARG A 226 -3.22 -39.40 14.83
C ARG A 226 -3.93 -40.71 14.47
N GLN A 227 -4.87 -40.70 13.53
CA GLN A 227 -5.53 -41.92 13.05
C GLN A 227 -4.54 -42.87 12.34
N ALA A 228 -3.58 -42.34 11.56
CA ALA A 228 -2.54 -43.13 10.93
C ALA A 228 -1.58 -43.77 11.95
N THR A 229 -1.13 -43.02 12.98
CA THR A 229 -0.35 -43.59 14.09
C THR A 229 -1.11 -44.70 14.83
N THR A 230 -2.43 -44.53 15.06
CA THR A 230 -3.27 -45.56 15.67
C THR A 230 -3.45 -46.78 14.75
N ALA A 231 -3.62 -46.58 13.45
CA ALA A 231 -3.73 -47.67 12.48
C ALA A 231 -2.44 -48.51 12.41
N PHE A 232 -1.27 -47.85 12.39
CA PHE A 232 0.03 -48.52 12.49
C PHE A 232 0.12 -49.39 13.74
N ARG A 233 -0.13 -48.80 14.93
CA ARG A 233 -0.09 -49.51 16.23
C ARG A 233 -1.04 -50.71 16.27
N ASN A 234 -2.24 -50.57 15.72
CA ASN A 234 -3.22 -51.66 15.66
C ASN A 234 -2.83 -52.76 14.65
N ARG A 235 -2.08 -52.43 13.59
CA ARG A 235 -1.62 -53.37 12.55
C ARG A 235 -0.38 -54.14 12.99
N THR A 236 0.56 -53.50 13.70
CA THR A 236 1.83 -54.11 14.13
C THR A 236 1.79 -54.67 15.55
N GLY A 237 0.87 -54.19 16.40
CA GLY A 237 0.88 -54.44 17.85
C GLY A 237 1.95 -53.65 18.62
N ILE A 238 2.85 -52.94 17.92
CA ILE A 238 3.99 -52.23 18.51
C ILE A 238 3.54 -50.83 18.94
N ILE A 239 3.53 -50.57 20.24
CA ILE A 239 3.11 -49.29 20.82
C ILE A 239 4.20 -48.21 20.65
N ASP A 240 5.45 -48.59 20.87
CA ASP A 240 6.65 -47.75 20.74
C ASP A 240 7.79 -48.63 20.20
N PRO A 241 8.15 -48.52 18.91
CA PRO A 241 9.22 -49.33 18.33
C PRO A 241 10.59 -49.07 18.96
N LYS A 242 10.85 -47.85 19.44
CA LYS A 242 12.14 -47.47 20.03
C LYS A 242 12.32 -48.14 21.40
N ALA A 243 11.24 -48.24 22.17
CA ALA A 243 11.21 -49.02 23.42
C ALA A 243 11.28 -50.54 23.18
N ASP A 244 10.60 -51.05 22.14
CA ASP A 244 10.61 -52.47 21.77
C ASP A 244 12.01 -52.96 21.34
N ILE A 245 12.68 -52.23 20.43
CA ILE A 245 14.09 -52.48 20.06
C ILE A 245 14.97 -52.51 21.32
N GLN A 246 14.84 -51.53 22.22
CA GLN A 246 15.67 -51.45 23.42
C GLN A 246 15.43 -52.64 24.38
N GLY A 247 14.19 -53.11 24.50
CA GLY A 247 13.86 -54.32 25.26
C GLY A 247 14.50 -55.58 24.66
N GLN A 248 14.29 -55.82 23.36
CA GLN A 248 14.81 -57.01 22.67
C GLN A 248 16.34 -57.01 22.59
N MET A 249 16.97 -55.86 22.30
CA MET A 249 18.42 -55.71 22.36
C MET A 249 18.96 -55.89 23.78
N GLY A 250 18.21 -55.51 24.81
CA GLY A 250 18.52 -55.82 26.20
C GLY A 250 18.61 -57.34 26.46
N VAL A 251 17.63 -58.12 25.96
CA VAL A 251 17.63 -59.59 26.06
C VAL A 251 18.82 -60.19 25.28
N VAL A 252 19.03 -59.77 24.04
CA VAL A 252 20.12 -60.26 23.18
C VAL A 252 21.50 -59.95 23.80
N ASN A 253 21.69 -58.77 24.39
CA ASN A 253 22.91 -58.40 25.11
C ASN A 253 23.09 -59.21 26.41
N ALA A 254 22.02 -59.45 27.16
CA ALA A 254 22.06 -60.31 28.35
C ALA A 254 22.46 -61.76 28.00
N LEU A 255 21.92 -62.30 26.90
CA LEU A 255 22.29 -63.63 26.39
C LEU A 255 23.75 -63.67 25.89
N GLN A 256 24.23 -62.62 25.19
CA GLN A 256 25.64 -62.52 24.79
C GLN A 256 26.59 -62.48 26.00
N ASN A 257 26.24 -61.75 27.06
CA ASN A 257 27.01 -61.73 28.31
C ASN A 257 27.04 -63.11 28.99
N GLN A 258 25.91 -63.85 29.00
CA GLN A 258 25.87 -65.23 29.48
C GLN A 258 26.71 -66.19 28.61
N LEU A 259 26.71 -66.00 27.28
CA LEU A 259 27.53 -66.77 26.35
C LEU A 259 29.02 -66.53 26.58
N ALA A 260 29.44 -65.26 26.75
CA ALA A 260 30.82 -64.90 27.05
C ALA A 260 31.30 -65.52 28.37
N ALA A 261 30.50 -65.40 29.44
CA ALA A 261 30.80 -66.02 30.73
C ALA A 261 30.90 -67.56 30.63
N GLY A 262 30.01 -68.21 29.86
CA GLY A 262 30.06 -69.64 29.60
C GLY A 262 31.31 -70.09 28.83
N LEU A 263 31.71 -69.33 27.80
CA LEU A 263 32.92 -69.59 27.02
C LEU A 263 34.20 -69.43 27.85
N VAL A 264 34.28 -68.40 28.71
CA VAL A 264 35.42 -68.23 29.63
C VAL A 264 35.47 -69.38 30.63
N ALA A 265 34.36 -69.73 31.28
CA ALA A 265 34.31 -70.85 32.23
C ALA A 265 34.70 -72.20 31.59
N ARG A 266 34.30 -72.42 30.33
CA ARG A 266 34.73 -73.58 29.53
C ARG A 266 36.24 -73.59 29.29
N GLN A 267 36.82 -72.46 28.91
CA GLN A 267 38.26 -72.36 28.65
C GLN A 267 39.07 -72.63 29.91
N THR A 268 38.72 -71.99 31.04
CA THR A 268 39.40 -72.20 32.33
C THR A 268 39.35 -73.65 32.81
N LEU A 269 38.28 -74.40 32.51
CA LEU A 269 38.22 -75.83 32.81
C LEU A 269 39.12 -76.67 31.89
N LEU A 270 39.23 -76.32 30.60
CA LEU A 270 40.13 -77.01 29.67
C LEU A 270 41.60 -76.76 30.01
N ASP A 271 41.96 -75.53 30.37
CA ASP A 271 43.33 -75.16 30.78
C ASP A 271 43.75 -75.88 32.09
N GLY A 272 42.78 -76.28 32.92
CA GLY A 272 43.00 -77.01 34.18
C GLY A 272 42.72 -78.52 34.14
N ALA A 273 42.30 -79.09 33.02
CA ALA A 273 41.88 -80.50 32.93
C ALA A 273 43.04 -81.44 32.55
N THR A 274 43.31 -82.44 33.40
CA THR A 274 44.33 -83.48 33.14
C THR A 274 43.82 -84.63 32.24
N SER A 275 42.56 -84.61 31.80
CA SER A 275 41.95 -85.67 31.00
C SER A 275 41.01 -85.13 29.92
N THR A 276 41.04 -85.71 28.73
CA THR A 276 40.37 -85.21 27.51
C THR A 276 38.82 -85.20 27.57
N ASN A 277 38.21 -86.00 28.47
CA ASN A 277 36.75 -86.14 28.59
C ASN A 277 36.27 -85.81 30.02
N ASP A 278 36.22 -84.54 30.39
CA ASP A 278 35.60 -84.08 31.64
C ASP A 278 34.08 -83.81 31.44
N PRO A 279 33.17 -84.50 32.16
CA PRO A 279 31.72 -84.28 32.04
C PRO A 279 31.27 -82.84 32.28
N ARG A 280 32.03 -82.04 33.04
CA ARG A 280 31.75 -80.62 33.30
C ARG A 280 31.88 -79.77 32.03
N VAL A 281 32.81 -80.13 31.14
CA VAL A 281 32.96 -79.49 29.82
C VAL A 281 31.76 -79.83 28.94
N THR A 282 31.33 -81.09 28.91
CA THR A 282 30.13 -81.51 28.15
C THR A 282 28.85 -80.79 28.63
N GLN A 283 28.70 -80.59 29.94
CA GLN A 283 27.58 -79.84 30.51
C GLN A 283 27.60 -78.35 30.11
N LEU A 284 28.79 -77.72 30.10
CA LEU A 284 28.97 -76.35 29.63
C LEU A 284 28.75 -76.22 28.13
N ASP A 285 29.22 -77.17 27.32
CA ASP A 285 28.97 -77.19 25.87
C ASP A 285 27.47 -77.29 25.55
N GLY A 286 26.71 -78.11 26.29
CA GLY A 286 25.26 -78.14 26.20
C GLY A 286 24.60 -76.80 26.54
N ARG A 287 25.08 -76.10 27.58
CA ARG A 287 24.57 -74.77 27.95
C ARG A 287 24.96 -73.68 26.93
N ILE A 288 26.17 -73.72 26.40
CA ILE A 288 26.66 -72.81 25.34
C ILE A 288 25.87 -73.03 24.06
N ALA A 289 25.56 -74.28 23.69
CA ALA A 289 24.71 -74.60 22.55
C ALA A 289 23.27 -74.07 22.76
N ALA A 290 22.69 -74.22 23.95
CA ALA A 290 21.38 -73.67 24.27
C ALA A 290 21.34 -72.14 24.19
N ILE A 291 22.33 -71.44 24.77
CA ILE A 291 22.40 -69.96 24.70
C ILE A 291 22.63 -69.48 23.26
N ARG A 292 23.50 -70.15 22.48
CA ARG A 292 23.68 -69.86 21.04
C ARG A 292 22.39 -70.06 20.26
N LYS A 293 21.63 -71.12 20.56
CA LYS A 293 20.32 -71.38 19.95
C LYS A 293 19.35 -70.24 20.30
N GLN A 294 19.22 -69.85 21.57
CA GLN A 294 18.36 -68.75 21.98
C GLN A 294 18.74 -67.44 21.26
N ILE A 295 20.04 -67.08 21.20
CA ILE A 295 20.51 -65.88 20.48
C ILE A 295 20.14 -65.93 18.99
N ALA A 296 20.19 -67.10 18.36
CA ALA A 296 19.74 -67.27 16.98
C ALA A 296 18.21 -67.16 16.85
N GLU A 297 17.44 -67.68 17.81
CA GLU A 297 15.98 -67.58 17.86
C GLU A 297 15.51 -66.13 18.07
N GLU A 298 16.06 -65.38 19.04
CA GLU A 298 15.75 -63.94 19.22
C GLU A 298 16.11 -63.12 17.97
N ARG A 299 17.29 -63.35 17.37
CA ARG A 299 17.70 -62.70 16.11
C ARG A 299 16.83 -63.10 14.92
N SER A 300 16.24 -64.29 14.92
CA SER A 300 15.30 -64.72 13.89
C SER A 300 13.91 -64.10 14.06
N GLN A 301 13.47 -63.83 15.29
CA GLN A 301 12.24 -63.07 15.54
C GLN A 301 12.35 -61.64 15.01
N PHE A 302 13.50 -60.98 15.23
CA PHE A 302 13.78 -59.65 14.67
C PHE A 302 13.58 -59.58 13.15
N GLY A 303 13.84 -60.69 12.44
CA GLY A 303 13.62 -60.83 11.00
C GLY A 303 12.34 -61.56 10.56
N GLY A 304 11.47 -61.98 11.50
CA GLY A 304 10.29 -62.81 11.20
C GLY A 304 8.98 -62.01 11.06
N VAL A 305 8.92 -60.81 11.63
CA VAL A 305 7.70 -59.96 11.71
C VAL A 305 7.43 -59.25 10.37
N GLY A 306 7.09 -60.02 9.35
CA GLY A 306 6.74 -59.52 8.01
C GLY A 306 6.35 -60.57 6.96
N THR A 307 6.39 -61.86 7.29
CA THR A 307 6.26 -62.96 6.32
C THR A 307 4.82 -63.28 5.87
N ASP A 308 4.07 -62.27 5.41
CA ASP A 308 2.83 -62.44 4.63
C ASP A 308 2.98 -62.00 3.15
N ILE A 309 4.11 -61.36 2.79
CA ILE A 309 4.43 -61.00 1.39
C ILE A 309 5.40 -62.04 0.82
N ALA A 310 4.86 -63.01 0.08
CA ALA A 310 5.63 -64.14 -0.45
C ALA A 310 6.37 -63.80 -1.77
N GLY A 311 7.66 -64.15 -1.86
CA GLY A 311 8.34 -64.21 -3.16
C GLY A 311 9.87 -64.30 -3.11
N VAL A 312 10.43 -65.40 -3.62
CA VAL A 312 11.83 -65.61 -4.05
C VAL A 312 12.90 -65.53 -2.93
N GLY A 313 13.60 -66.65 -2.72
CA GLY A 313 14.70 -66.71 -1.75
C GLY A 313 16.02 -66.18 -2.27
N ALA A 314 16.66 -65.30 -1.50
CA ALA A 314 18.09 -65.00 -1.57
C ALA A 314 18.64 -64.80 -0.15
N SER A 315 19.82 -65.35 0.16
CA SER A 315 20.44 -65.25 1.49
C SER A 315 21.20 -63.93 1.64
N VAL A 316 20.46 -62.83 1.88
CA VAL A 316 21.01 -61.48 2.14
C VAL A 316 20.14 -60.80 3.20
N ASP A 317 20.57 -60.83 4.47
CA ASP A 317 20.15 -60.01 5.63
C ASP A 317 18.69 -59.49 5.69
N VAL A 318 17.73 -60.30 5.24
CA VAL A 318 16.32 -59.90 5.00
C VAL A 318 15.62 -59.37 6.25
N GLY A 319 16.05 -59.84 7.43
CA GLY A 319 15.43 -59.47 8.70
C GLY A 319 15.64 -58.02 9.11
N ASP A 320 16.83 -57.47 8.84
CA ASP A 320 17.15 -56.08 9.19
C ASP A 320 16.33 -55.10 8.34
N ALA A 321 16.09 -55.46 7.06
CA ALA A 321 15.27 -54.67 6.14
C ALA A 321 13.81 -54.56 6.59
N ALA A 322 13.19 -55.66 7.05
CA ALA A 322 11.78 -55.66 7.47
C ALA A 322 11.53 -54.77 8.69
N TYR A 323 12.35 -54.88 9.74
CA TYR A 323 12.22 -54.02 10.92
C TYR A 323 12.59 -52.57 10.61
N SER A 324 13.62 -52.34 9.77
CA SER A 324 14.01 -51.00 9.31
C SER A 324 12.86 -50.29 8.57
N THR A 325 12.12 -50.99 7.69
CA THR A 325 10.93 -50.43 7.02
C THR A 325 9.82 -50.05 8.01
N LEU A 326 9.57 -50.86 9.05
CA LEU A 326 8.59 -50.52 10.10
C LEU A 326 9.03 -49.33 10.95
N LEU A 327 10.34 -49.18 11.19
CA LEU A 327 10.89 -48.02 11.88
C LEU A 327 10.79 -46.75 11.02
N GLU A 328 11.11 -46.82 9.73
CA GLU A 328 10.98 -45.71 8.77
C GLU A 328 9.52 -45.24 8.62
N GLU A 329 8.56 -46.17 8.51
CA GLU A 329 7.12 -45.84 8.52
C GLU A 329 6.71 -45.19 9.85
N TYR A 330 7.18 -45.69 11.00
CA TYR A 330 6.88 -45.09 12.30
C TYR A 330 7.47 -43.68 12.44
N GLU A 331 8.73 -43.46 12.03
CA GLU A 331 9.36 -42.14 12.13
C GLU A 331 8.70 -41.12 11.20
N SER A 332 8.28 -41.53 10.00
CA SER A 332 7.44 -40.69 9.13
C SER A 332 6.11 -40.32 9.81
N LEU A 333 5.43 -41.28 10.44
CA LEU A 333 4.18 -41.05 11.16
C LEU A 333 4.36 -40.19 12.43
N GLU A 334 5.52 -40.29 13.09
CA GLU A 334 5.90 -39.48 14.25
C GLU A 334 6.13 -38.02 13.85
N VAL A 335 6.85 -37.78 12.74
CA VAL A 335 7.08 -36.46 12.15
C VAL A 335 5.78 -35.83 11.64
N ASP A 336 4.94 -36.57 10.91
CA ASP A 336 3.64 -36.08 10.43
C ASP A 336 2.73 -35.65 11.60
N ARG A 337 2.71 -36.44 12.67
CA ARG A 337 1.94 -36.13 13.88
C ARG A 337 2.47 -34.87 14.57
N GLU A 338 3.78 -34.72 14.70
CA GLU A 338 4.41 -33.53 15.31
C GLU A 338 4.18 -32.27 14.45
N PHE A 339 4.34 -32.39 13.13
CA PHE A 339 4.11 -31.29 12.19
C PHE A 339 2.65 -30.84 12.20
N ALA A 340 1.70 -31.77 12.21
CA ALA A 340 0.28 -31.45 12.31
C ALA A 340 -0.09 -30.82 13.68
N GLU A 341 0.54 -31.26 14.76
CA GLU A 341 0.33 -30.72 16.12
C GLU A 341 0.86 -29.28 16.24
N LYS A 342 2.09 -29.02 15.73
CA LYS A 342 2.64 -27.67 15.61
C LYS A 342 1.80 -26.77 14.69
N SER A 343 1.32 -27.30 13.56
CA SER A 343 0.46 -26.57 12.62
C SER A 343 -0.89 -26.19 13.23
N PHE A 344 -1.51 -27.08 13.99
CA PHE A 344 -2.75 -26.81 14.71
C PHE A 344 -2.58 -25.72 15.77
N LEU A 345 -1.51 -25.79 16.56
CA LEU A 345 -1.20 -24.75 17.56
C LEU A 345 -0.94 -23.39 16.91
N ALA A 346 -0.24 -23.34 15.78
CA ALA A 346 -0.01 -22.11 15.02
C ALA A 346 -1.32 -21.53 14.44
N ALA A 347 -2.19 -22.37 13.86
CA ALA A 347 -3.48 -21.94 13.33
C ALA A 347 -4.43 -21.45 14.44
N LEU A 348 -4.42 -22.11 15.60
CA LEU A 348 -5.20 -21.70 16.77
C LEU A 348 -4.71 -20.35 17.33
N ALA A 349 -3.39 -20.14 17.40
CA ALA A 349 -2.81 -18.86 17.78
C ALA A 349 -3.17 -17.75 16.77
N ALA A 350 -3.13 -18.03 15.47
CA ALA A 350 -3.52 -17.10 14.41
C ALA A 350 -5.01 -16.72 14.49
N ARG A 351 -5.91 -17.68 14.72
CA ARG A 351 -7.34 -17.40 14.94
C ARG A 351 -7.57 -16.56 16.20
N ASN A 352 -6.90 -16.88 17.30
CA ASN A 352 -7.04 -16.11 18.54
C ASN A 352 -6.52 -14.67 18.38
N ALA A 353 -5.44 -14.47 17.61
CA ALA A 353 -4.94 -13.16 17.23
C ALA A 353 -5.92 -12.41 16.29
N ALA A 354 -6.57 -13.10 15.34
CA ALA A 354 -7.60 -12.52 14.48
C ALA A 354 -8.83 -12.06 15.28
N VAL A 355 -9.34 -12.89 16.19
CA VAL A 355 -10.44 -12.52 17.11
C VAL A 355 -10.07 -11.31 17.97
N ALA A 356 -8.88 -11.32 18.60
CA ALA A 356 -8.42 -10.20 19.41
C ALA A 356 -8.23 -8.91 18.58
N LYS A 357 -7.77 -9.02 17.32
CA LYS A 357 -7.63 -7.88 16.40
C LYS A 357 -8.98 -7.34 15.95
N ALA A 358 -9.94 -8.22 15.65
CA ALA A 358 -11.31 -7.83 15.29
C ALA A 358 -12.06 -7.14 16.44
N GLN A 359 -11.80 -7.54 17.69
CA GLN A 359 -12.33 -6.89 18.90
C GLN A 359 -11.67 -5.54 19.22
N ARG A 360 -10.40 -5.34 18.84
CA ARG A 360 -9.61 -4.15 19.22
C ARG A 360 -9.52 -3.06 18.15
N GLN A 361 -9.47 -3.39 16.87
CA GLN A 361 -9.24 -2.39 15.83
C GLN A 361 -10.54 -1.69 15.43
N SER A 362 -10.68 -0.43 15.82
CA SER A 362 -11.48 0.53 15.06
C SER A 362 -10.63 1.14 13.93
N ARG A 363 -11.21 1.22 12.73
CA ARG A 363 -10.74 2.06 11.63
C ARG A 363 -11.86 3.06 11.42
N TYR A 364 -11.57 4.34 11.49
CA TYR A 364 -12.60 5.38 11.36
C TYR A 364 -12.08 6.62 10.66
N LEU A 365 -13.03 7.37 10.11
CA LEU A 365 -12.77 8.66 9.48
C LEU A 365 -12.80 9.75 10.55
N ALA A 366 -11.64 10.24 10.96
CA ALA A 366 -11.52 11.31 11.94
C ALA A 366 -11.62 12.67 11.24
N SER A 367 -12.71 13.40 11.45
CA SER A 367 -12.83 14.81 11.03
C SER A 367 -11.98 15.71 11.92
N TYR A 368 -11.04 16.44 11.31
CA TYR A 368 -10.29 17.52 11.97
C TYR A 368 -10.92 18.90 11.70
N VAL A 369 -11.74 19.02 10.65
CA VAL A 369 -12.64 20.15 10.38
C VAL A 369 -14.00 19.59 9.98
N ALA A 370 -15.04 19.88 10.76
CA ALA A 370 -16.42 19.57 10.42
C ALA A 370 -16.94 20.46 9.26
N PRO A 371 -17.98 20.05 8.51
CA PRO A 371 -18.54 20.81 7.40
C PRO A 371 -18.87 22.28 7.76
N THR A 372 -18.13 23.24 7.19
CA THR A 372 -18.26 24.66 7.51
C THR A 372 -19.38 25.33 6.72
N ARG A 373 -20.28 26.06 7.39
CA ARG A 373 -21.22 26.97 6.70
C ARG A 373 -20.51 28.26 6.29
N ALA A 374 -20.68 28.69 5.04
CA ALA A 374 -20.13 29.96 4.57
C ALA A 374 -21.09 31.13 4.85
N GLU A 375 -20.57 32.21 5.44
CA GLU A 375 -21.32 33.47 5.68
C GLU A 375 -21.30 34.41 4.47
N THR A 376 -20.33 34.24 3.57
CA THR A 376 -20.13 35.09 2.38
C THR A 376 -19.87 34.25 1.14
N ALA A 377 -20.38 34.72 0.00
CA ALA A 377 -20.05 34.14 -1.29
C ALA A 377 -18.60 34.45 -1.68
N GLN A 378 -17.84 33.41 -2.04
CA GLN A 378 -16.42 33.52 -2.42
C GLN A 378 -16.18 33.27 -3.92
N TYR A 379 -17.22 32.82 -4.61
CA TYR A 379 -17.20 32.40 -6.00
C TYR A 379 -18.48 32.91 -6.73
N PRO A 380 -18.46 33.09 -8.05
CA PRO A 380 -17.25 33.12 -8.89
C PRO A 380 -16.38 34.33 -8.53
N ARG A 381 -15.05 34.22 -8.65
CA ARG A 381 -14.12 35.32 -8.33
C ARG A 381 -14.13 36.38 -9.44
N ARG A 382 -15.23 37.14 -9.54
CA ARG A 382 -15.60 38.04 -10.65
C ARG A 382 -14.42 38.88 -11.16
N PHE A 383 -13.72 39.60 -10.27
CA PHE A 383 -12.55 40.42 -10.61
C PHE A 383 -11.33 39.62 -11.12
N VAL A 384 -11.06 38.44 -10.54
CA VAL A 384 -9.94 37.57 -10.95
C VAL A 384 -10.21 36.96 -12.32
N LEU A 385 -11.45 36.54 -12.59
CA LEU A 385 -11.87 36.06 -13.91
C LEU A 385 -11.77 37.17 -14.96
N MET A 386 -12.26 38.39 -14.66
CA MET A 386 -12.05 39.57 -15.51
C MET A 386 -10.57 39.81 -15.83
N ALA A 387 -9.69 39.78 -14.82
CA ALA A 387 -8.26 40.04 -14.99
C ALA A 387 -7.56 38.98 -15.84
N ILE A 388 -7.87 37.69 -15.62
CA ILE A 388 -7.32 36.58 -16.41
C ILE A 388 -7.82 36.64 -17.86
N ILE A 389 -9.12 36.84 -18.08
CA ILE A 389 -9.72 36.90 -19.43
C ILE A 389 -9.22 38.14 -20.18
N GLY A 390 -9.19 39.31 -19.52
CA GLY A 390 -8.62 40.53 -20.09
C GLY A 390 -7.14 40.37 -20.45
N GLY A 391 -6.33 39.79 -19.56
CA GLY A 391 -4.93 39.48 -19.84
C GLY A 391 -4.74 38.52 -21.02
N PHE A 392 -5.54 37.46 -21.10
CA PHE A 392 -5.50 36.51 -22.21
C PHE A 392 -5.90 37.17 -23.55
N LEU A 393 -6.95 37.99 -23.57
CA LEU A 393 -7.39 38.73 -24.76
C LEU A 393 -6.32 39.74 -25.22
N LEU A 394 -5.69 40.46 -24.27
CA LEU A 394 -4.58 41.38 -24.54
C LEU A 394 -3.38 40.65 -25.17
N ILE A 395 -2.97 39.52 -24.62
CA ILE A 395 -1.87 38.69 -25.14
C ILE A 395 -2.23 38.12 -26.52
N SER A 396 -3.44 37.58 -26.68
CA SER A 396 -3.96 37.06 -27.95
C SER A 396 -3.93 38.12 -29.06
N TRP A 397 -4.42 39.34 -28.77
CA TRP A 397 -4.39 40.46 -29.72
C TRP A 397 -2.97 40.97 -30.00
N SER A 398 -2.08 41.00 -29.00
CA SER A 398 -0.66 41.36 -29.17
C SER A 398 0.05 40.39 -30.12
N ILE A 399 -0.14 39.08 -29.94
CA ILE A 399 0.39 38.04 -30.83
C ILE A 399 -0.23 38.17 -32.23
N GLY A 400 -1.56 38.33 -32.33
CA GLY A 400 -2.26 38.47 -33.61
C GLY A 400 -1.82 39.69 -34.41
N THR A 401 -1.60 40.83 -33.75
CA THR A 401 -1.04 42.03 -34.40
C THR A 401 0.42 41.85 -34.81
N MET A 402 1.26 41.25 -33.96
CA MET A 402 2.65 40.94 -34.31
C MET A 402 2.75 40.02 -35.55
N ILE A 403 1.92 38.98 -35.63
CA ILE A 403 1.82 38.09 -36.80
C ILE A 403 1.35 38.86 -38.04
N TYR A 404 0.29 39.69 -37.90
CA TYR A 404 -0.20 40.51 -39.02
C TYR A 404 0.87 41.46 -39.57
N TYR A 405 1.64 42.11 -38.71
CA TYR A 405 2.74 42.98 -39.16
C TYR A 405 3.89 42.18 -39.77
N SER A 406 4.29 41.04 -39.18
CA SER A 406 5.34 40.17 -39.73
C SER A 406 4.99 39.62 -41.13
N LEU A 407 3.73 39.21 -41.35
CA LEU A 407 3.24 38.78 -42.66
C LEU A 407 3.10 39.92 -43.68
N ARG A 408 3.00 41.17 -43.20
CA ARG A 408 2.88 42.37 -44.02
C ARG A 408 4.23 43.01 -44.36
N ASP A 409 5.23 42.86 -43.51
CA ASP A 409 6.60 43.36 -43.73
C ASP A 409 7.38 42.46 -44.72
N ARG A 410 6.90 41.22 -44.92
CA ARG A 410 7.34 40.28 -45.96
C ARG A 410 6.65 40.48 -47.33
N ARG A 411 6.03 41.64 -47.58
CA ARG A 411 5.32 41.98 -48.83
C ARG A 411 5.56 43.43 -49.27
#